data_AF-A0A645HTK0-F1
#
_entry.id   AF-A0A645HTK0-F1
#
_cell.length_a   1.000
_cell.length_b   1.000
_cell.length_c   1.000
_cell.angle_alpha   90.00
_cell.angle_beta   90.00
_cell.angle_gamma   90.00
#
_symmetry.space_group_name_H-M   'P 1'
#
loop_
_entity.id
_entity.type
_entity.pdbx_description
1 polymer ?
#
loop_
_entity_poly.entity_id
_entity_poly.type
_entity_poly.pdbx_seq_one_letter_code
_entity_poly.pdbx_strand_id
1 'polypeptide(L)' 'MIQGETLGRSFYEWDAEVPGGIEKRVLGYWRTLGYQYKTPGDEVRTKTIEERADMPAWPAEGSVVRDGNLVIIKLPN' A
#
# COMPACT_ATOMS: atom_id res chain seq x y z
N MET A 1 22.90 4.67 17.68
CA MET A 1 22.67 5.08 16.28
C MET A 1 21.66 6.22 16.32
N ILE A 2 22.02 7.42 15.89
CA ILE A 2 21.14 8.60 16.00
C ILE A 2 20.10 8.51 14.88
N GLN A 3 18.85 8.17 15.23
CA GLN A 3 17.70 8.09 14.31
C GLN A 3 17.16 9.49 13.96
N GLY A 4 18.02 10.37 13.48
CA GLY A 4 17.69 11.77 13.18
C GLY A 4 17.97 12.20 11.74
N GLU A 5 18.65 11.39 10.94
CA GLU A 5 19.12 11.80 9.62
C GLU A 5 18.44 11.00 8.52
N THR A 6 17.86 11.72 7.56
CA THR A 6 17.30 11.26 6.28
C THR A 6 18.27 10.39 5.46
N LEU A 7 19.52 10.22 5.91
CA LEU A 7 20.59 9.46 5.29
C LEU A 7 20.50 7.98 5.65
N GLY A 8 20.39 7.13 4.63
CA GLY A 8 20.42 5.66 4.77
C GLY A 8 19.06 4.96 4.76
N ARG A 9 17.95 5.70 4.64
CA ARG A 9 16.60 5.13 4.51
C ARG A 9 16.05 5.41 3.10
N SER A 10 15.62 4.37 2.41
CA SER A 10 14.98 4.46 1.10
C SER A 10 13.51 4.90 1.22
N PHE A 11 12.94 5.40 0.12
CA PHE A 11 11.50 5.69 0.06
C PHE A 11 10.64 4.47 0.40
N TYR A 12 11.11 3.26 0.06
CA TYR A 12 10.42 2.01 0.36
C TYR A 12 10.38 1.73 1.87
N GLU A 13 11.50 1.95 2.57
CA GLU A 13 11.58 1.75 4.01
C GLU A 13 10.75 2.78 4.78
N TRP A 14 10.62 4.02 4.29
CA TRP A 14 9.76 5.01 4.92
C TRP A 14 8.26 4.82 4.64
N ASP A 15 7.89 4.24 3.50
CA ASP A 15 6.49 3.98 3.18
C ASP A 15 6.00 2.64 3.75
N ALA A 16 6.91 1.73 4.12
CA ALA A 16 6.56 0.48 4.82
C ALA A 16 5.86 0.73 6.17
N GLU A 17 6.16 1.85 6.83
CA GLU A 17 5.57 2.24 8.13
C GLU A 17 4.25 3.03 7.98
N VAL A 18 3.84 3.39 6.75
CA VAL A 18 2.60 4.14 6.50
C VAL A 18 1.44 3.15 6.38
N PRO A 19 0.30 3.35 7.08
CA PRO A 19 -0.89 2.52 6.89
C PRO A 19 -1.33 2.55 5.43
N GLY A 20 -1.22 1.40 4.74
CA GLY A 20 -1.40 1.29 3.28
C GLY A 20 -0.17 0.89 2.48
N GLY A 21 1.01 1.02 3.07
CA GLY A 21 2.28 0.75 2.43
C GLY A 21 2.69 1.83 1.42
N ILE A 22 3.13 1.36 0.25
CA ILE A 22 3.73 2.12 -0.85
C ILE A 22 2.70 3.06 -1.51
N GLU A 23 2.31 4.13 -0.82
CA GLU A 23 1.21 4.99 -1.26
C GLU A 23 1.62 6.44 -1.53
N LYS A 24 2.78 6.90 -1.04
CA LYS A 24 3.14 8.32 -1.10
C LYS A 24 4.46 8.56 -1.79
N ARG A 25 5.57 8.26 -1.14
CA ARG A 25 6.91 8.62 -1.62
C ARG A 25 7.33 7.75 -2.79
N VAL A 26 7.09 6.44 -2.69
CA VAL A 26 7.45 5.52 -3.77
C VAL A 26 6.60 5.73 -5.01
N LEU A 27 5.29 5.92 -4.86
CA LEU A 27 4.43 6.27 -5.99
C LEU A 27 4.87 7.59 -6.61
N GLY A 28 5.13 8.62 -5.80
CA GLY A 28 5.71 9.88 -6.27
C GLY A 28 6.98 9.68 -7.11
N TYR A 29 7.92 8.88 -6.62
CA TYR A 29 9.15 8.53 -7.33
C TYR A 29 8.89 7.78 -8.65
N TRP A 30 7.98 6.82 -8.67
CA TRP A 30 7.62 6.13 -9.91
C TRP A 30 7.02 7.09 -10.94
N ARG A 31 6.23 8.07 -10.50
CA ARG A 31 5.69 9.11 -11.38
C ARG A 31 6.80 9.98 -11.99
N THR A 32 7.85 10.31 -11.24
CA THR A 32 9.00 11.08 -11.79
C THR A 32 9.82 10.27 -12.79
N LEU A 33 9.82 8.95 -12.68
CA LEU A 33 10.42 8.04 -13.67
C LEU A 33 9.53 7.83 -14.91
N GLY A 34 8.33 8.41 -14.96
CA GLY A 34 7.40 8.31 -16.08
C GLY A 34 6.46 7.12 -16.03
N TYR A 35 6.41 6.37 -14.92
CA TYR A 35 5.43 5.29 -14.77
C TYR A 35 4.03 5.86 -14.62
N GLN A 36 3.08 5.23 -15.32
CA GLN A 36 1.66 5.51 -15.19
C GLN A 36 0.98 4.37 -14.42
N TYR A 37 0.24 4.73 -13.38
CA TYR A 37 -0.52 3.80 -12.56
C TYR A 37 -1.78 4.49 -12.06
N LYS A 38 -2.81 3.69 -11.79
CA LYS A 38 -4.06 4.16 -11.18
C LYS A 38 -3.97 3.95 -9.68
N THR A 39 -4.30 4.99 -8.92
CA THR A 39 -4.50 4.87 -7.47
C THR A 39 -6.01 4.80 -7.20
N PRO A 40 -6.48 3.88 -6.35
CA PRO A 40 -7.84 3.99 -5.83
C PRO A 40 -7.95 5.33 -5.08
N GLY A 41 -9.09 6.01 -5.22
CA GLY A 41 -9.35 7.22 -4.44
C GLY A 41 -9.50 6.90 -2.94
N ASP A 42 -9.28 7.89 -2.07
CA ASP A 42 -9.29 7.71 -0.61
C ASP A 42 -10.60 7.12 -0.08
N GLU A 43 -11.73 7.48 -0.68
CA GLU A 43 -13.05 6.92 -0.33
C GLU A 43 -13.14 5.41 -0.63
N VAL A 44 -12.69 5.01 -1.81
CA VAL A 44 -12.68 3.60 -2.25
C VAL A 44 -11.78 2.79 -1.32
N ARG A 45 -10.64 3.34 -0.94
CA ARG A 45 -9.69 2.71 -0.04
C ARG A 45 -10.29 2.52 1.36
N THR A 46 -10.82 3.58 1.96
CA THR A 46 -11.43 3.52 3.30
C THR A 46 -12.57 2.51 3.34
N LYS A 47 -13.47 2.59 2.36
CA LYS A 47 -14.59 1.65 2.23
C LYS A 47 -14.11 0.19 2.07
N THR A 48 -13.07 -0.05 1.28
CA THR A 48 -12.51 -1.40 1.09
C THR A 48 -11.93 -1.96 2.39
N ILE A 49 -11.26 -1.13 3.20
CA ILE A 49 -10.72 -1.54 4.50
C ILE A 49 -11.86 -1.96 5.44
N GLU A 50 -12.95 -1.21 5.47
CA GLU A 50 -14.11 -1.51 6.30
C GLU A 50 -14.86 -2.78 5.83
N GLU A 51 -15.19 -2.86 4.53
CA GLU A 51 -15.98 -3.97 3.97
C GLU A 51 -15.22 -5.32 3.94
N ARG A 52 -13.89 -5.27 4.02
CA ARG A 52 -13.02 -6.47 3.92
C ARG A 52 -12.20 -6.70 5.18
N ALA A 53 -12.62 -6.14 6.33
CA ALA A 53 -11.94 -6.31 7.60
C ALA A 53 -11.72 -7.80 7.96
N ASP A 54 -12.69 -8.65 7.62
CA ASP A 54 -12.69 -10.08 7.92
C ASP A 54 -11.94 -10.96 6.89
N MET A 55 -11.36 -10.38 5.83
CA MET A 55 -10.53 -11.16 4.90
C MET A 55 -9.40 -11.85 5.68
N PRO A 56 -9.03 -13.10 5.32
CA PRO A 56 -7.84 -13.71 5.88
C PRO A 56 -6.59 -13.02 5.29
N ALA A 57 -5.49 -13.02 6.04
CA ALA A 57 -4.23 -12.46 5.55
C ALA A 57 -3.52 -13.45 4.62
N TRP A 58 -2.81 -12.93 3.61
CA TRP A 58 -1.97 -13.73 2.71
C TRP A 58 -0.91 -14.50 3.50
N PRO A 59 -0.64 -15.78 3.20
CA PRO A 59 -1.01 -16.52 1.98
C PRO A 59 -2.27 -17.39 2.07
N ALA A 60 -3.15 -17.18 3.06
CA ALA A 60 -4.35 -18.00 3.19
C ALA A 60 -5.30 -17.85 1.98
N GLU A 61 -6.05 -18.90 1.66
CA GLU A 61 -7.08 -18.84 0.62
C GLU A 61 -8.10 -17.73 0.92
N GLY A 62 -8.47 -16.94 -0.10
CA GLY A 62 -9.38 -15.80 0.06
C GLY A 62 -8.72 -14.49 0.51
N SER A 63 -7.40 -14.46 0.71
CA SER A 63 -6.64 -13.24 1.05
C SER A 63 -6.33 -12.32 -0.13
N VAL A 64 -6.61 -12.78 -1.36
CA VAL A 64 -6.55 -12.00 -2.59
C VAL A 64 -7.92 -12.05 -3.24
N VAL A 65 -8.53 -10.88 -3.43
CA VAL A 65 -9.86 -10.74 -4.03
C VAL A 65 -9.79 -9.74 -5.17
N ARG A 66 -10.43 -10.09 -6.29
CA ARG A 66 -10.67 -9.15 -7.39
C ARG A 66 -12.10 -8.64 -7.30
N ASP A 67 -12.25 -7.32 -7.21
CA ASP A 67 -13.54 -6.65 -7.09
C ASP A 67 -13.65 -5.57 -8.18
N GLY A 68 -14.32 -5.91 -9.28
CA GLY A 68 -14.34 -5.09 -10.48
C GLY A 68 -12.92 -4.78 -11.01
N ASN A 69 -12.54 -3.50 -10.93
CA ASN A 69 -11.23 -2.99 -11.36
C ASN A 69 -10.19 -2.94 -10.23
N LEU A 70 -10.52 -3.42 -9.03
CA LEU A 70 -9.63 -3.45 -7.88
C LEU A 70 -9.09 -4.87 -7.68
N VAL A 71 -7.83 -4.94 -7.30
CA VAL A 71 -7.21 -6.14 -6.73
C VAL A 71 -6.88 -5.79 -5.28
N ILE A 72 -7.50 -6.54 -4.36
CA ILE A 72 -7.40 -6.33 -2.92
C ILE A 72 -6.58 -7.48 -2.36
N ILE A 73 -5.50 -7.15 -1.65
CA ILE A 73 -4.60 -8.12 -1.04
C ILE A 73 -4.46 -7.75 0.42
N LYS A 74 -4.90 -8.62 1.34
CA LYS A 74 -4.69 -8.41 2.77
C LYS A 74 -3.34 -8.98 3.17
N LEU A 75 -2.42 -8.12 3.54
CA LEU A 75 -1.12 -8.52 4.06
C LEU A 75 -1.21 -8.74 5.58
N PRO A 76 -0.40 -9.65 6.15
CA PRO A 76 -0.24 -9.74 7.60
C PRO A 76 0.33 -8.43 8.16
N ASN A 77 -0.09 -8.06 9.37
CA ASN A 77 0.43 -6.92 10.12
C ASN A 77 1.86 -7.16 10.60
#